data_AF-A0A1H6F8S0-F1
#
_entry.id   AF-A0A1H6F8S0-F1
#
_cell.length_a   1.000
_cell.length_b   1.000
_cell.length_c   1.000
_cell.angle_alpha   90.00
_cell.angle_beta   90.00
_cell.angle_gamma   90.00
#
_symmetry.space_group_name_H-M   'P 1'
#
loop_
_entity.id
_entity.type
_entity.pdbx_description
1 polymer ?
#
loop_
_entity_poly.entity_id
_entity_poly.type
_entity_poly.pdbx_seq_one_letter_code
_entity_poly.pdbx_strand_id
1 'polypeptide(L)'
;MNNPTREIIEEFAYHYIFSELTLPKSKQDIRHLDRLRDTYIKKLPFISLTSEAAKREFYIAPLLLELLDYIPAEIDVEYPLDAGDNLSGTIDYFIKLASNFVIIEAQKGDLEKGFNQLAVEFIALDKSMDSPQSHLYGAVYFGGCLAFWFA
;
A
#
# COMPACT_ATOMS: atom_id res chain seq x y z
N MET A 1 -12.12 13.17 -11.17
CA MET A 1 -11.83 14.55 -10.73
C MET A 1 -10.34 14.79 -10.94
N ASN A 2 -9.94 15.97 -11.42
CA ASN A 2 -8.55 16.31 -11.74
C ASN A 2 -7.98 17.29 -10.70
N ASN A 3 -8.45 17.17 -9.45
CA ASN A 3 -8.03 18.03 -8.35
C ASN A 3 -6.72 17.47 -7.78
N PRO A 4 -5.74 18.33 -7.43
CA PRO A 4 -4.54 17.92 -6.72
C PRO A 4 -4.86 17.17 -5.43
N THR A 5 -4.03 16.19 -5.05
CA THR A 5 -4.22 15.38 -3.83
C THR A 5 -4.45 16.23 -2.57
N ARG A 6 -3.74 17.36 -2.46
CA ARG A 6 -3.88 18.29 -1.34
C ARG A 6 -5.31 18.84 -1.21
N GLU A 7 -5.92 19.26 -2.31
CA GLU A 7 -7.29 19.82 -2.28
C GLU A 7 -8.30 18.75 -1.84
N ILE A 8 -8.14 17.53 -2.35
CA ILE A 8 -9.03 16.40 -2.01
C ILE A 8 -9.00 16.14 -0.50
N ILE A 9 -7.81 16.08 0.11
CA ILE A 9 -7.74 15.76 1.55
C ILE A 9 -8.14 16.93 2.46
N GLU A 10 -7.94 18.17 2.01
CA GLU A 10 -8.40 19.38 2.73
C GLU A 10 -9.93 19.43 2.80
N GLU A 11 -10.66 18.95 1.78
CA GLU A 11 -12.13 18.82 1.80
C GLU A 11 -12.62 17.92 2.93
N PHE A 12 -11.81 16.96 3.38
CA PHE A 12 -12.12 16.06 4.49
C PHE A 12 -11.51 16.52 5.84
N ALA A 13 -10.99 17.75 5.91
CA ALA A 13 -10.31 18.33 7.08
C ALA A 13 -8.99 17.64 7.48
N TYR A 14 -8.29 17.03 6.52
CA TYR A 14 -6.94 16.48 6.68
C TYR A 14 -5.87 17.40 6.10
N HIS A 15 -4.60 17.14 6.46
CA HIS A 15 -3.46 17.95 6.04
C HIS A 15 -2.45 17.15 5.20
N TYR A 16 -1.90 17.79 4.16
CA TYR A 16 -0.94 17.14 3.26
C TYR A 16 0.49 17.50 3.64
N ILE A 17 1.31 16.50 3.97
CA ILE A 17 2.74 16.67 4.23
C ILE A 17 3.53 15.81 3.25
N PHE A 18 4.42 16.43 2.49
CA PHE A 18 5.40 15.73 1.66
C PHE A 18 6.78 15.90 2.31
N SER A 19 7.34 14.82 2.84
CA SER A 19 8.63 14.82 3.51
C SER A 19 9.37 13.49 3.33
N GLU A 20 10.69 13.50 3.49
CA GLU A 20 11.48 12.28 3.47
C GLU A 20 11.26 11.49 4.77
N LEU A 21 10.87 10.22 4.63
CA LEU A 21 10.69 9.31 5.76
C LEU A 21 11.96 8.52 6.04
N THR A 22 12.50 8.67 7.26
CA THR A 22 13.51 7.74 7.77
C THR A 22 12.82 6.57 8.46
N LEU A 23 12.70 5.44 7.76
CA LEU A 23 12.15 4.22 8.34
C LEU A 23 13.13 3.54 9.30
N PRO A 24 12.65 2.95 10.41
CA PRO A 24 13.49 2.16 11.29
C PRO A 24 14.06 0.95 10.54
N LYS A 25 15.36 0.70 10.72
CA LYS A 25 16.03 -0.46 10.12
C LYS A 25 15.97 -1.63 11.11
N SER A 26 15.50 -2.79 10.64
CA SER A 26 15.59 -4.02 11.41
C SER A 26 17.01 -4.58 11.39
N LYS A 27 17.42 -5.21 12.50
CA LYS A 27 18.63 -6.04 12.57
C LYS A 27 18.33 -7.52 12.34
N GLN A 28 17.06 -7.86 12.10
CA GLN A 28 16.63 -9.21 11.78
C GLN A 28 17.32 -9.66 10.49
N ASP A 29 17.88 -10.86 10.54
CA ASP A 29 18.49 -11.47 9.38
C ASP A 29 17.40 -11.96 8.43
N ILE A 30 17.39 -11.44 7.20
CA ILE A 30 16.40 -11.77 6.18
C ILE A 30 17.01 -12.83 5.27
N ARG A 31 16.73 -14.10 5.57
CA ARG A 31 17.32 -15.27 4.89
C ARG A 31 16.36 -15.89 3.90
N HIS A 32 16.84 -16.37 2.77
CA HIS A 32 16.06 -17.10 1.74
C HIS A 32 15.31 -16.23 0.71
N LEU A 33 15.47 -14.90 0.73
CA LEU A 33 14.94 -14.03 -0.33
C LEU A 33 15.65 -14.17 -1.70
N ASP A 34 16.81 -14.84 -1.74
CA ASP A 34 17.57 -14.99 -2.99
C ASP A 34 16.76 -15.65 -4.09
N ARG A 35 15.88 -16.59 -3.74
CA ARG A 35 15.01 -17.28 -4.71
C ARG A 35 13.95 -16.35 -5.29
N LEU A 36 13.31 -15.52 -4.46
CA LEU A 36 12.33 -14.54 -4.92
C LEU A 36 13.02 -13.50 -5.80
N ARG A 37 14.17 -12.98 -5.34
CA ARG A 37 15.00 -12.04 -6.10
C ARG A 37 15.42 -12.61 -7.46
N ASP A 38 15.91 -13.85 -7.49
CA ASP A 38 16.30 -14.52 -8.73
C ASP A 38 15.11 -14.72 -9.66
N THR A 39 13.94 -15.03 -9.12
CA THR A 39 12.70 -15.13 -9.89
C THR A 39 12.37 -13.79 -10.54
N TYR A 40 12.47 -12.68 -9.81
CA TYR A 40 12.21 -11.35 -10.33
C TYR A 40 13.21 -10.95 -11.42
N ILE A 41 14.50 -11.19 -11.19
CA ILE A 41 15.54 -10.81 -12.15
C ILE A 41 15.51 -11.68 -13.41
N LYS A 42 15.33 -13.00 -13.26
CA LYS A 42 15.51 -13.96 -14.36
C LYS A 42 14.21 -14.26 -15.11
N LYS A 43 13.04 -14.15 -14.49
CA LYS A 43 11.77 -14.60 -15.09
C LYS A 43 10.84 -13.46 -15.46
N LEU A 44 10.70 -12.44 -14.61
CA LEU A 44 9.74 -11.36 -14.87
C LEU A 44 10.00 -10.54 -16.15
N PRO A 45 11.24 -10.36 -16.65
CA PRO A 45 11.46 -9.69 -17.94
C PRO A 45 10.79 -10.39 -19.13
N PHE A 46 10.43 -11.66 -19.00
CA PHE A 46 9.75 -12.45 -20.03
C PHE A 46 8.22 -12.46 -19.88
N ILE A 47 7.66 -11.69 -18.94
CA ILE A 47 6.23 -11.63 -18.65
C ILE A 47 5.71 -10.22 -18.89
N SER A 48 4.61 -10.11 -19.64
CA SER A 48 3.95 -8.82 -19.89
C SER A 48 3.03 -8.46 -18.72
N LEU A 49 3.37 -7.41 -17.97
CA LEU A 49 2.66 -6.99 -16.75
C LEU A 49 1.92 -5.67 -16.99
N THR A 50 0.88 -5.72 -17.83
CA THR A 50 0.19 -4.53 -18.36
C THR A 50 -1.06 -4.10 -17.57
N SER A 51 -1.49 -4.91 -16.60
CA SER A 51 -2.61 -4.65 -15.71
C SER A 51 -2.16 -4.60 -14.25
N GLU A 52 -2.94 -3.92 -13.40
CA GLU A 52 -2.72 -3.86 -11.95
C GLU A 52 -2.86 -5.27 -11.36
N ALA A 53 -3.88 -6.02 -11.77
CA ALA A 53 -4.05 -7.43 -11.39
C ALA A 53 -2.80 -8.28 -11.66
N ALA A 54 -2.16 -8.14 -12.83
CA ALA A 54 -0.92 -8.87 -13.13
C ALA A 54 0.25 -8.41 -12.24
N LYS A 55 0.33 -7.12 -11.91
CA LYS A 55 1.35 -6.63 -10.96
C LYS A 55 1.11 -7.17 -9.55
N ARG A 56 -0.13 -7.20 -9.08
CA ARG A 56 -0.53 -7.81 -7.79
C ARG A 56 -0.06 -9.26 -7.74
N GLU A 57 -0.36 -10.04 -8.77
CA GLU A 57 -0.03 -11.47 -8.83
C GLU A 57 1.47 -11.77 -8.94
N PHE A 58 2.21 -11.02 -9.77
CA PHE A 58 3.61 -11.35 -10.08
C PHE A 58 4.64 -10.57 -9.26
N TYR A 59 4.30 -9.42 -8.68
CA TYR A 59 5.19 -8.62 -7.84
C TYR A 59 4.77 -8.57 -6.37
N ILE A 60 3.50 -8.32 -6.06
CA ILE A 60 3.12 -8.00 -4.68
C ILE A 60 2.84 -9.26 -3.88
N ALA A 61 1.95 -10.14 -4.37
CA ALA A 61 1.58 -11.37 -3.68
C ALA A 61 2.79 -12.25 -3.33
N PRO A 62 3.76 -12.52 -4.23
CA PRO A 62 4.90 -13.35 -3.89
C PRO A 62 5.80 -12.70 -2.81
N LEU A 63 5.95 -11.38 -2.83
CA LEU A 63 6.68 -10.65 -1.80
C LEU A 63 5.98 -10.73 -0.45
N LEU A 64 4.65 -10.58 -0.42
CA LEU A 64 3.86 -10.68 0.79
C LEU A 64 3.88 -12.07 1.41
N LEU A 65 3.91 -13.13 0.57
CA LEU A 65 4.07 -14.49 1.07
C LEU A 65 5.42 -14.69 1.76
N GLU A 66 6.53 -14.21 1.17
CA GLU A 66 7.84 -14.27 1.83
C GLU A 66 7.88 -13.40 3.10
N LEU A 67 7.16 -12.27 3.12
CA LEU A 67 7.12 -11.36 4.27
C LEU A 67 6.55 -12.05 5.53
N LEU A 68 5.57 -12.94 5.37
CA LEU A 68 4.94 -13.67 6.47
C LEU A 68 5.90 -14.60 7.23
N ASP A 69 7.04 -14.96 6.64
CA ASP A 69 8.09 -15.72 7.35
C ASP A 69 8.81 -14.86 8.40
N TYR A 70 8.72 -13.53 8.32
CA TYR A 70 9.48 -12.60 9.16
C TYR A 70 8.63 -11.82 10.15
N ILE A 71 7.38 -11.55 9.80
CA ILE A 71 6.46 -10.76 10.62
C ILE A 71 5.15 -11.53 10.82
N PRO A 72 4.64 -11.59 12.06
CA PRO A 72 3.31 -12.12 12.32
C PRO A 72 2.28 -11.08 11.86
N ALA A 73 1.79 -11.24 10.63
CA ALA A 73 0.79 -10.37 10.03
C ALA A 73 -0.40 -11.17 9.50
N GLU A 74 -1.57 -10.55 9.51
CA GLU A 74 -2.74 -11.01 8.76
C GLU A 74 -2.88 -10.13 7.51
N ILE A 75 -3.15 -10.74 6.36
CA ILE A 75 -3.27 -10.03 5.09
C ILE A 75 -4.64 -10.30 4.52
N ASP A 76 -5.47 -9.25 4.46
CA ASP A 76 -6.72 -9.28 3.70
C ASP A 76 -6.41 -8.82 2.27
N VAL A 77 -6.80 -9.63 1.30
CA VAL A 77 -6.66 -9.33 -0.13
C VAL A 77 -7.99 -8.82 -0.65
N GLU A 78 -7.98 -7.72 -1.42
CA GLU A 78 -9.19 -7.06 -1.90
C GLU A 78 -10.14 -6.66 -0.75
N TYR A 79 -9.59 -5.96 0.24
CA TYR A 79 -10.31 -5.53 1.44
C TYR A 79 -11.31 -4.43 1.08
N PRO A 80 -12.63 -4.65 1.28
CA PRO A 80 -13.63 -3.64 0.95
C PRO A 80 -13.59 -2.50 1.95
N LEU A 81 -13.66 -1.27 1.44
CA LEU A 81 -13.86 -0.05 2.23
C LEU A 81 -15.22 0.56 1.93
N ASP A 82 -15.96 0.88 3.00
CA ASP A 82 -17.17 1.69 2.93
C ASP A 82 -17.26 2.57 4.18
N ALA A 83 -16.97 3.87 4.00
CA ALA A 83 -17.04 4.87 5.05
C ALA A 83 -18.16 5.90 4.82
N GLY A 84 -19.11 5.64 3.90
CA GLY A 84 -20.14 6.60 3.50
C GLY A 84 -19.60 7.78 2.68
N ASP A 85 -20.44 8.77 2.35
CA ASP A 85 -20.05 10.04 1.67
C ASP A 85 -19.18 9.88 0.40
N ASN A 86 -19.42 8.86 -0.42
CA ASN A 86 -18.60 8.48 -1.60
C ASN A 86 -17.15 8.03 -1.28
N LEU A 87 -16.85 7.74 -0.01
CA LEU A 87 -15.61 7.13 0.46
C LEU A 87 -15.78 5.60 0.47
N SER A 88 -15.89 5.00 -0.71
CA SER A 88 -15.95 3.56 -0.89
C SER A 88 -14.92 3.08 -1.91
N GLY A 89 -14.44 1.85 -1.74
CA GLY A 89 -13.38 1.32 -2.57
C GLY A 89 -12.97 -0.09 -2.18
N THR A 90 -11.85 -0.54 -2.73
CA THR A 90 -11.26 -1.84 -2.41
C THR A 90 -9.77 -1.66 -2.34
N ILE A 91 -9.22 -1.91 -1.15
CA ILE A 91 -7.78 -1.96 -0.94
C ILE A 91 -7.25 -3.26 -1.52
N ASP A 92 -6.20 -3.19 -2.32
CA ASP A 92 -5.55 -4.38 -2.91
C ASP A 92 -5.03 -5.33 -1.83
N TYR A 93 -4.28 -4.80 -0.85
CA TYR A 93 -3.79 -5.56 0.30
C TYR A 93 -3.83 -4.74 1.59
N PHE A 94 -4.58 -5.24 2.57
CA PHE A 94 -4.66 -4.67 3.91
C PHE A 94 -3.91 -5.58 4.91
N ILE A 95 -2.75 -5.11 5.39
CA ILE A 95 -1.83 -5.88 6.24
C ILE A 95 -2.00 -5.43 7.68
N LYS A 96 -2.54 -6.30 8.53
CA LYS A 96 -2.72 -6.06 9.98
C LYS A 96 -1.52 -6.57 10.76
N LEU A 97 -0.92 -5.69 11.56
CA LEU A 97 0.15 -6.00 12.50
C LEU A 97 -0.35 -5.79 13.93
N ALA A 98 0.43 -6.21 14.92
CA ALA A 98 0.03 -6.13 16.34
C ALA A 98 -0.32 -4.71 16.82
N SER A 99 0.26 -3.67 16.22
CA SER A 99 0.08 -2.27 16.67
C SER A 99 -0.20 -1.27 15.55
N ASN A 100 -0.21 -1.70 14.29
CA ASN A 100 -0.39 -0.83 13.12
C ASN A 100 -0.97 -1.66 11.97
N PHE A 101 -1.24 -1.01 10.84
CA PHE A 101 -1.49 -1.70 9.59
C PHE A 101 -0.82 -0.99 8.41
N VAL A 102 -0.74 -1.69 7.29
CA VAL A 102 -0.18 -1.19 6.03
C VAL A 102 -1.16 -1.48 4.90
N ILE A 103 -1.44 -0.47 4.09
CA ILE A 103 -2.16 -0.61 2.81
C ILE A 103 -1.13 -0.73 1.67
N ILE A 104 -1.35 -1.62 0.71
CA ILE A 104 -0.52 -1.67 -0.51
C ILE A 104 -1.41 -1.68 -1.73
N GLU A 105 -1.23 -0.69 -2.62
CA GLU A 105 -1.94 -0.55 -3.89
C GLU A 105 -1.01 -0.77 -5.10
N ALA A 106 -1.46 -1.54 -6.10
CA ALA A 106 -0.80 -1.65 -7.38
C ALA A 106 -1.35 -0.61 -8.36
N GLN A 107 -0.50 0.28 -8.87
CA GLN A 107 -0.94 1.35 -9.77
C GLN A 107 -0.34 1.22 -11.17
N LYS A 108 -1.16 1.53 -12.19
CA LYS A 108 -0.68 1.67 -13.57
C LYS A 108 -0.38 3.13 -13.94
N GLY A 109 0.91 3.44 -14.02
CA GLY A 109 1.46 4.56 -14.79
C GLY A 109 1.25 5.95 -14.19
N ASP A 110 0.03 6.30 -13.80
CA ASP A 110 -0.33 7.60 -13.26
C ASP A 110 -0.22 7.60 -11.73
N LEU A 111 0.95 8.03 -11.27
CA LEU A 111 1.28 8.11 -9.86
C LEU A 111 0.38 9.11 -9.13
N GLU A 112 -0.01 10.22 -9.75
CA GLU A 112 -0.89 11.24 -9.15
C GLU A 112 -2.29 10.68 -8.90
N LYS A 113 -2.82 9.88 -9.82
CA LYS A 113 -4.09 9.15 -9.58
C LYS A 113 -3.97 8.12 -8.47
N GLY A 114 -2.86 7.38 -8.42
CA GLY A 114 -2.61 6.41 -7.35
C GLY A 114 -2.53 7.09 -5.99
N PHE A 115 -1.93 8.28 -5.95
CA PHE A 115 -1.90 9.13 -4.75
C PHE A 115 -3.28 9.59 -4.32
N ASN A 116 -4.08 10.10 -5.24
CA ASN A 116 -5.44 10.55 -4.95
C ASN A 116 -6.30 9.40 -4.42
N GLN A 117 -6.21 8.22 -5.03
CA GLN A 117 -6.92 7.03 -4.57
C GLN A 117 -6.47 6.62 -3.17
N LEU A 118 -5.16 6.45 -2.95
CA LEU A 118 -4.64 6.02 -1.67
C LEU A 118 -4.97 7.01 -0.54
N ALA A 119 -4.93 8.31 -0.82
CA ALA A 119 -5.30 9.34 0.15
C ALA A 119 -6.78 9.23 0.58
N VAL A 120 -7.67 8.98 -0.37
CA VAL A 120 -9.11 8.77 -0.11
C VAL A 120 -9.34 7.49 0.67
N GLU A 121 -8.64 6.41 0.33
CA GLU A 121 -8.71 5.12 1.04
C GLU A 121 -8.22 5.23 2.49
N PHE A 122 -7.16 5.99 2.75
CA PHE A 122 -6.72 6.29 4.11
C PHE A 122 -7.77 7.02 4.94
N ILE A 123 -8.39 8.04 4.37
CA ILE A 123 -9.44 8.81 5.06
C ILE A 123 -10.65 7.92 5.33
N ALA A 124 -11.05 7.09 4.36
CA ALA A 124 -12.13 6.14 4.53
C ALA A 124 -11.82 5.14 5.65
N LEU A 125 -10.60 4.61 5.66
CA LEU A 125 -10.17 3.66 6.67
C LEU A 125 -10.14 4.30 8.06
N ASP A 126 -9.51 5.47 8.22
CA ASP A 126 -9.47 6.19 9.50
C ASP A 126 -10.87 6.42 10.08
N LYS A 127 -11.82 6.86 9.24
CA LYS A 127 -13.22 7.06 9.63
C LYS A 127 -13.95 5.78 10.02
N SER A 128 -13.57 4.64 9.44
CA SER A 128 -14.21 3.34 9.68
C SER A 128 -13.70 2.62 10.93
N MET A 129 -12.58 3.06 11.49
CA MET A 129 -11.95 2.40 12.64
C MET A 129 -12.53 2.88 13.96
N ASP A 130 -12.91 1.92 14.81
CA ASP A 130 -13.45 2.19 16.15
C ASP A 130 -12.42 2.80 17.13
N SER A 131 -11.12 2.67 16.82
CA SER A 131 -10.03 3.21 17.64
C SER A 131 -9.06 4.00 16.76
N PRO A 132 -8.75 5.26 17.12
CA PRO A 132 -7.77 6.05 16.38
C PRO A 132 -6.40 5.39 16.52
N GLN A 133 -5.82 5.01 15.38
CA GLN A 133 -4.43 4.58 15.33
C GLN A 133 -3.53 5.82 15.32
N SER A 134 -2.38 5.73 15.98
CA SER A 134 -1.43 6.85 16.00
C SER A 134 -0.81 7.12 14.61
N HIS A 135 -0.69 6.09 13.77
CA HIS A 135 -0.09 6.17 12.45
C HIS A 135 -0.66 5.09 11.53
N LEU A 136 -0.98 5.44 10.29
CA LEU A 136 -1.32 4.50 9.22
C LEU A 136 -0.23 4.53 8.16
N TYR A 137 0.17 3.37 7.65
CA TYR A 137 1.18 3.29 6.60
C TYR A 137 0.57 2.78 5.30
N GLY A 138 1.14 3.22 4.19
CA GLY A 138 0.65 2.85 2.86
C GLY A 138 1.79 2.80 1.86
N ALA A 139 1.62 2.00 0.82
CA ALA A 139 2.58 1.92 -0.25
C ALA A 139 1.87 1.83 -1.61
N VAL A 140 2.43 2.50 -2.61
CA VAL A 140 1.99 2.36 -4.00
C VAL A 140 3.10 1.70 -4.81
N TYR A 141 2.75 0.64 -5.52
CA TYR A 141 3.62 -0.05 -6.46
C TYR A 141 3.34 0.37 -7.90
N PHE A 142 4.26 1.10 -8.52
CA PHE A 142 4.14 1.61 -9.91
C PHE A 142 5.28 1.16 -10.83
N GLY A 143 6.01 0.10 -10.45
CA GLY A 143 7.29 -0.32 -11.07
C GLY A 143 8.50 -0.08 -10.14
N GLY A 144 8.25 0.60 -9.03
CA GLY A 144 9.03 0.65 -7.80
C GLY A 144 8.06 0.86 -6.62
N CYS A 145 8.54 0.75 -5.38
CA CYS A 145 7.74 0.99 -4.18
C CYS A 145 7.96 2.42 -3.67
N LEU A 146 6.88 3.17 -3.49
CA LEU A 146 6.87 4.39 -2.69
C LEU A 146 6.05 4.14 -1.43
N ALA A 147 6.58 4.56 -0.27
CA ALA A 147 5.94 4.40 1.03
C ALA A 147 5.47 5.75 1.58
N PHE A 148 4.37 5.71 2.31
CA PHE A 148 3.65 6.86 2.87
C PHE A 148 3.28 6.57 4.32
N TRP A 149 3.12 7.63 5.10
CA TRP A 149 2.48 7.56 6.40
C TRP A 149 1.36 8.61 6.48
N PHE A 150 0.37 8.31 7.30
CA PHE A 150 -0.75 9.15 7.66
C PHE A 150 -0.77 9.22 9.20
N ALA A 151 -0.93 10.41 9.77
CA ALA A 151 -0.87 10.66 11.21
C ALA A 151 -1.93 11.70 11.62
#